data_AF-A0A0L0N2M5-F1
#
_entry.id   AF-A0A0L0N2M5-F1
#
_cell.length_a   1.000
_cell.length_b   1.000
_cell.length_c   1.000
_cell.angle_alpha   90.00
_cell.angle_beta   90.00
_cell.angle_gamma   90.00
#
_symmetry.space_group_name_H-M   'P 1'
#
loop_
_entity.id
_entity.type
_entity.pdbx_description
1 polymer ?
#
loop_
_entity_poly.entity_id
_entity_poly.type
_entity_poly.pdbx_seq_one_letter_code
_entity_poly.pdbx_strand_id
1 'polypeptide(L)'
;MGSDKPCTACSWTVEHQDYCSYKSHVKLFYGLSDRGCWSLGDTYILKDRSNNNPNFESINIQFLQQHTTVPVPKILKDWTEESGRYFLIMERMQGQLLKDAWADIDHVAQQTIGYLSQLRSLRSDKIHSLKESPIYSAFLFRNGYGVPHGPLASDGELWHEMSKALTGVPDNTRTQLQQRMPPAEPYTFTHGDLTNTNIIVRDFNLVGIVDWEASGYFPVWWEYRCAKLLARLLCTQQEKHYAVLLLEGPGQGLLLKKSGLPLRPDFEVCAVKVLGFLENLARSRPELQLDLDRIAVAGAVTGGYFALRAATDARVKACVSIDPFFSIFELAMTRAPQSFVRLSESGWVTDDLFNWTAGLQSWISFQARWELALGVSSMGVESPAAMLRRFEDFSLVRHQEGREGLGQGHVPRASHGTRRGCRDVLFGRDWGGQDPQAAHHGTGEKQGTLGPGGGSRRRVIGQHWSLAPVGAEKLPISRQAFWD
;
A
#
# COMPACT_ATOMS: atom_id res chain seq x y z
N MET A 1 -37.74 -21.17 -24.21
CA MET A 1 -37.99 -21.25 -22.76
C MET A 1 -36.64 -21.36 -22.09
N GLY A 2 -36.18 -20.27 -21.47
CA GLY A 2 -34.89 -20.26 -20.76
C GLY A 2 -34.96 -21.22 -19.59
N SER A 3 -33.86 -21.93 -19.31
CA SER A 3 -33.79 -22.90 -18.21
C SER A 3 -34.11 -22.21 -16.88
N ASP A 4 -35.21 -22.61 -16.24
CA ASP A 4 -35.67 -22.05 -14.97
C ASP A 4 -34.88 -22.68 -13.81
N LYS A 5 -33.55 -22.51 -13.84
CA LYS A 5 -32.66 -23.04 -12.80
C LYS A 5 -32.91 -22.24 -11.51
N PRO A 6 -33.30 -22.89 -10.40
CA PRO A 6 -33.50 -22.18 -9.15
C PRO A 6 -32.17 -21.60 -8.65
N CYS A 7 -32.26 -20.45 -7.98
CA CYS A 7 -31.13 -19.81 -7.33
C CYS A 7 -30.50 -20.79 -6.32
N THR A 8 -29.18 -20.99 -6.38
CA THR A 8 -28.49 -21.93 -5.47
C THR A 8 -28.50 -21.49 -4.00
N ALA A 9 -28.73 -20.20 -3.73
CA ALA A 9 -28.75 -19.64 -2.38
C ALA A 9 -30.12 -19.76 -1.70
N CYS A 10 -31.22 -19.55 -2.42
CA CYS A 10 -32.57 -19.55 -1.86
C CYS A 10 -33.50 -20.61 -2.45
N SER A 11 -33.05 -21.36 -3.45
CA SER A 11 -33.81 -22.38 -4.20
C SER A 11 -35.03 -21.85 -4.97
N TRP A 12 -35.16 -20.53 -5.12
CA TRP A 12 -36.30 -19.93 -5.86
C TRP A 12 -36.01 -19.84 -7.36
N THR A 13 -37.02 -20.14 -8.17
CA THR A 13 -37.06 -19.80 -9.62
C THR A 13 -37.41 -18.33 -9.81
N VAL A 14 -37.27 -17.82 -11.04
CA VAL A 14 -37.68 -16.45 -11.38
C VAL A 14 -39.19 -16.29 -11.18
N GLU A 15 -39.97 -17.28 -11.58
CA GLU A 15 -41.42 -17.29 -11.38
C GLU A 15 -41.80 -17.21 -9.89
N HIS A 16 -41.12 -17.96 -9.02
CA HIS A 16 -41.33 -17.87 -7.57
C HIS A 16 -40.95 -16.51 -6.99
N GLN A 17 -39.92 -15.85 -7.53
CA GLN A 17 -39.57 -14.49 -7.11
C GLN A 17 -40.66 -13.48 -7.49
N ASP A 18 -41.24 -13.60 -8.68
CA ASP A 18 -42.25 -12.66 -9.19
C ASP A 18 -43.58 -12.73 -8.42
N TYR A 19 -43.97 -13.91 -7.93
CA TYR A 19 -45.20 -14.08 -7.14
C TYR A 19 -45.01 -13.92 -5.64
N CYS A 20 -43.77 -13.90 -5.14
CA CYS A 20 -43.51 -13.81 -3.70
C CYS A 20 -43.14 -12.38 -3.26
N SER A 21 -43.94 -11.81 -2.36
CA SER A 21 -43.65 -10.49 -1.76
C SER A 21 -42.65 -10.53 -0.59
N TYR A 22 -42.06 -11.69 -0.28
CA TYR A 22 -41.12 -11.84 0.83
C TYR A 22 -39.75 -11.24 0.50
N LYS A 23 -39.30 -10.31 1.35
CA LYS A 23 -37.96 -9.70 1.25
C LYS A 23 -37.06 -10.28 2.34
N SER A 24 -36.12 -11.13 1.92
CA SER A 24 -35.18 -11.76 2.87
C SER A 24 -34.27 -10.73 3.54
N HIS A 25 -34.19 -10.82 4.87
CA HIS A 25 -33.18 -10.14 5.68
C HIS A 25 -31.95 -11.03 5.92
N VAL A 26 -31.99 -12.27 5.42
CA VAL A 26 -30.84 -13.16 5.30
C VAL A 26 -30.24 -12.99 3.91
N LYS A 27 -29.05 -12.40 3.82
CA LYS A 27 -28.44 -12.02 2.53
C LYS A 27 -26.99 -12.45 2.44
N LEU A 28 -26.65 -13.24 1.43
CA LEU A 28 -25.26 -13.46 1.02
C LEU A 28 -24.70 -12.13 0.53
N PHE A 29 -23.66 -11.61 1.18
CA PHE A 29 -23.01 -10.36 0.77
C PHE A 29 -21.56 -10.55 0.33
N TYR A 30 -20.99 -11.72 0.61
CA TYR A 30 -19.68 -12.12 0.13
C TYR A 30 -19.63 -13.63 -0.10
N GLY A 31 -19.03 -14.04 -1.22
CA GLY A 31 -18.84 -15.45 -1.54
C GLY A 31 -17.59 -15.63 -2.40
N LEU A 32 -16.81 -16.66 -2.08
CA LEU A 32 -15.60 -17.02 -2.82
C LEU A 32 -15.38 -18.53 -2.74
N SER A 33 -15.20 -19.17 -3.90
CA SER A 33 -15.06 -20.63 -4.01
C SER A 33 -16.24 -21.36 -3.35
N ASP A 34 -16.00 -22.06 -2.26
CA ASP A 34 -16.96 -22.85 -1.49
C ASP A 34 -17.36 -22.14 -0.19
N ARG A 35 -17.11 -20.83 -0.06
CA ARG A 35 -17.33 -20.06 1.16
C ARG A 35 -18.41 -19.00 0.96
N GLY A 36 -19.25 -18.81 1.97
CA GLY A 36 -20.28 -17.77 2.01
C GLY A 36 -20.22 -16.97 3.32
N CYS A 37 -20.47 -15.67 3.21
CA CYS A 37 -20.75 -14.79 4.35
C CYS A 37 -22.12 -14.16 4.19
N TRP A 38 -22.98 -14.40 5.16
CA TRP A 38 -24.37 -14.03 5.16
C TRP A 38 -24.65 -13.04 6.27
N SER A 39 -25.39 -12.00 5.93
CA SER A 39 -26.03 -11.12 6.90
C SER A 39 -27.23 -11.85 7.45
N LEU A 40 -27.36 -11.99 8.77
CA LEU A 40 -28.58 -12.42 9.43
C LEU A 40 -29.21 -11.18 10.08
N GLY A 41 -30.00 -10.45 9.29
CA GLY A 41 -30.41 -9.09 9.64
C GLY A 41 -29.20 -8.16 9.82
N ASP A 42 -29.35 -7.20 10.73
CA ASP A 42 -28.35 -6.16 10.97
C ASP A 42 -27.37 -6.52 12.10
N THR A 43 -27.67 -7.58 12.87
CA THR A 43 -26.97 -7.89 14.12
C THR A 43 -25.93 -8.99 13.97
N TYR A 44 -26.17 -10.01 13.14
CA TYR A 44 -25.31 -11.18 13.09
C TYR A 44 -24.78 -11.46 11.69
N ILE A 45 -23.63 -12.13 11.66
CA ILE A 45 -23.00 -12.68 10.47
C ILE A 45 -22.94 -14.19 10.61
N LEU A 46 -23.33 -14.90 9.57
CA LEU A 46 -23.10 -16.33 9.40
C LEU A 46 -22.01 -16.53 8.34
N LYS A 47 -20.94 -17.24 8.69
CA LYS A 47 -19.95 -17.74 7.73
C LYS A 47 -20.17 -19.24 7.55
N ASP A 48 -20.15 -19.70 6.30
CA ASP A 48 -20.23 -21.13 5.99
C ASP A 48 -19.18 -21.52 4.94
N ARG A 49 -18.55 -22.68 5.11
CA ARG A 49 -17.47 -23.18 4.23
C ARG A 49 -17.27 -24.68 4.37
N SER A 50 -16.54 -25.31 3.46
CA SER A 50 -16.08 -26.69 3.72
C SER A 50 -15.08 -26.71 4.89
N ASN A 51 -15.10 -27.82 5.63
CA ASN A 51 -14.18 -28.13 6.72
C ASN A 51 -12.99 -28.99 6.27
N ASN A 52 -12.71 -29.03 4.96
CA ASN A 52 -11.58 -29.80 4.42
C ASN A 52 -10.23 -29.27 4.94
N ASN A 53 -10.16 -27.96 5.19
CA ASN A 53 -9.05 -27.32 5.89
C ASN A 53 -9.55 -26.83 7.26
N PRO A 54 -8.76 -27.00 8.33
CA PRO A 54 -9.14 -26.49 9.66
C PRO A 54 -9.45 -24.99 9.60
N ASN A 55 -10.51 -24.58 10.28
CA ASN A 55 -10.83 -23.17 10.48
C ASN A 55 -10.46 -22.76 11.91
N PHE A 56 -9.53 -21.80 12.04
CA PHE A 56 -9.07 -21.30 13.32
C PHE A 56 -9.72 -19.98 13.73
N GLU A 57 -10.66 -19.43 12.95
CA GLU A 57 -11.24 -18.12 13.22
C GLU A 57 -11.90 -18.04 14.61
N SER A 58 -12.78 -18.98 14.95
CA SER A 58 -13.49 -19.00 16.24
C SER A 58 -12.53 -19.05 17.44
N ILE A 59 -11.54 -19.97 17.40
CA ILE A 59 -10.56 -20.13 18.48
C ILE A 59 -9.62 -18.94 18.59
N ASN A 60 -9.18 -18.36 17.46
CA ASN A 60 -8.32 -17.18 17.45
C ASN A 60 -9.03 -15.97 18.03
N ILE A 61 -10.30 -15.74 17.66
CA ILE A 61 -11.11 -14.66 18.21
C ILE A 61 -11.31 -14.81 19.72
N GLN A 62 -11.67 -16.02 20.19
CA GLN A 62 -11.85 -16.28 21.62
C GLN A 62 -10.56 -16.06 22.41
N PHE A 63 -9.41 -16.49 21.87
CA PHE A 63 -8.11 -16.23 22.45
C PHE A 63 -7.81 -14.72 22.55
N LEU A 64 -8.05 -13.96 21.48
CA LEU A 64 -7.82 -12.51 21.49
C LEU A 64 -8.72 -11.76 22.47
N GLN A 65 -9.97 -12.19 22.64
CA GLN A 65 -10.89 -11.64 23.64
C GLN A 65 -10.39 -11.83 25.08
N GLN A 66 -9.66 -12.91 25.34
CA GLN A 66 -9.14 -13.24 26.67
C GLN A 66 -7.80 -12.56 26.98
N HIS A 67 -7.00 -12.26 25.95
CA HIS A 67 -5.61 -11.84 26.12
C HIS A 67 -5.32 -10.41 25.64
N THR A 68 -6.26 -9.74 24.97
CA THR A 68 -6.03 -8.42 24.39
C THR A 68 -7.27 -7.52 24.50
N THR A 69 -7.10 -6.25 24.14
CA THR A 69 -8.19 -5.28 23.95
C THR A 69 -8.53 -5.06 22.48
N VAL A 70 -8.01 -5.91 21.58
CA VAL A 70 -8.27 -5.83 20.15
C VAL A 70 -9.77 -6.00 19.91
N PRO A 71 -10.43 -5.07 19.22
CA PRO A 71 -11.86 -5.17 18.98
C PRO A 71 -12.11 -6.27 17.93
N VAL A 72 -12.56 -7.42 18.38
CA VAL A 72 -12.88 -8.59 17.56
C VAL A 72 -14.36 -8.95 17.72
N PRO A 73 -14.99 -9.57 16.70
CA PRO A 73 -16.40 -9.94 16.80
C PRO A 73 -16.66 -10.95 17.91
N LYS A 74 -17.84 -10.89 18.52
CA LYS A 74 -18.24 -11.88 19.53
C LYS A 74 -18.75 -13.15 18.87
N ILE A 75 -18.15 -14.28 19.20
CA ILE A 75 -18.59 -15.59 18.71
C ILE A 75 -19.85 -16.01 19.49
N LEU A 76 -20.91 -16.37 18.76
CA LEU A 76 -22.11 -16.97 19.36
C LEU A 76 -22.01 -18.49 19.34
N LYS A 77 -21.66 -19.05 18.19
CA LYS A 77 -21.60 -20.49 17.99
C LYS A 77 -20.84 -20.84 16.72
N ASP A 78 -20.08 -21.92 16.77
CA ASP A 78 -19.62 -22.64 15.60
C ASP A 78 -19.90 -24.14 15.71
N TRP A 79 -20.02 -24.81 14.57
CA TRP A 79 -20.22 -26.25 14.50
C TRP A 79 -19.80 -26.78 13.13
N THR A 80 -19.54 -28.07 13.07
CA THR A 80 -19.35 -28.81 11.82
C THR A 80 -20.45 -29.85 11.71
N GLU A 81 -21.11 -29.91 10.55
CA GLU A 81 -22.09 -30.95 10.25
C GLU A 81 -21.43 -32.24 9.76
N GLU A 82 -22.15 -33.36 9.80
CA GLU A 82 -21.70 -34.65 9.24
C GLU A 82 -21.32 -34.56 7.76
N SER A 83 -21.92 -33.61 7.03
CA SER A 83 -21.60 -33.27 5.64
C SER A 83 -20.17 -32.75 5.43
N GLY A 84 -19.46 -32.40 6.52
CA GLY A 84 -18.18 -31.72 6.47
C GLY A 84 -18.28 -30.22 6.21
N ARG A 85 -19.48 -29.63 6.31
CA ARG A 85 -19.68 -28.16 6.25
C ARG A 85 -19.46 -27.56 7.64
N TYR A 86 -18.66 -26.51 7.71
CA TYR A 86 -18.43 -25.71 8.91
C TYR A 86 -19.26 -24.44 8.87
N PHE A 87 -19.86 -24.09 10.01
CA PHE A 87 -20.64 -22.87 10.20
C PHE A 87 -20.13 -22.09 11.41
N LEU A 88 -20.13 -20.77 11.30
CA LEU A 88 -19.78 -19.84 12.36
C LEU A 88 -20.78 -18.67 12.39
N ILE A 89 -21.40 -18.45 13.55
CA ILE A 89 -22.25 -17.29 13.81
C ILE A 89 -21.54 -16.37 14.79
N MET A 90 -21.48 -15.08 14.44
CA MET A 90 -20.86 -14.04 15.24
C MET A 90 -21.64 -12.72 15.18
N GLU A 91 -21.44 -11.86 16.18
CA GLU A 91 -21.97 -10.49 16.17
C GLU A 91 -21.33 -9.67 15.06
N ARG A 92 -22.14 -8.90 14.32
CA ARG A 92 -21.68 -7.95 13.33
C ARG A 92 -21.01 -6.77 14.03
N MET A 93 -19.76 -6.51 13.64
CA MET A 93 -19.08 -5.28 14.01
C MET A 93 -19.76 -4.07 13.33
N GLN A 94 -20.25 -3.15 14.14
CA GLN A 94 -21.03 -2.00 13.68
C GLN A 94 -20.11 -0.89 13.15
N GLY A 95 -20.06 -0.71 11.83
CA GLY A 95 -19.23 0.28 11.15
C GLY A 95 -19.12 0.00 9.64
N GLN A 96 -18.22 0.70 8.97
CA GLN A 96 -17.89 0.49 7.57
C GLN A 96 -16.48 -0.11 7.46
N LEU A 97 -16.23 -0.90 6.41
CA LEU A 97 -14.87 -1.35 6.12
C LEU A 97 -13.99 -0.13 5.80
N LEU A 98 -12.74 -0.12 6.26
CA LEU A 98 -11.81 0.98 6.02
C LEU A 98 -11.62 1.26 4.53
N LYS A 99 -11.68 0.23 3.68
CA LYS A 99 -11.63 0.38 2.22
C LYS A 99 -12.75 1.25 1.64
N ASP A 100 -13.91 1.32 2.29
CA ASP A 100 -15.11 2.00 1.81
C ASP A 100 -15.37 3.32 2.57
N ALA A 101 -14.68 3.52 3.70
CA ALA A 101 -14.89 4.64 4.60
C ALA A 101 -14.03 5.85 4.24
N TRP A 102 -14.63 7.05 4.33
CA TRP A 102 -13.87 8.30 4.35
C TRP A 102 -13.31 8.52 5.77
N ALA A 103 -12.11 8.00 6.03
CA ALA A 103 -11.50 8.00 7.36
C ALA A 103 -10.23 8.87 7.42
N ASP A 104 -9.89 9.34 8.62
CA ASP A 104 -8.55 9.85 8.92
C ASP A 104 -7.60 8.64 9.03
N ILE A 105 -6.89 8.37 7.93
CA ILE A 105 -6.04 7.19 7.78
C ILE A 105 -4.93 7.19 8.83
N ASP A 106 -4.40 8.36 9.20
CA ASP A 106 -3.30 8.46 10.18
C ASP A 106 -3.79 8.08 11.58
N HIS A 107 -4.97 8.54 11.96
CA HIS A 107 -5.59 8.17 13.25
C HIS A 107 -5.88 6.68 13.34
N VAL A 108 -6.50 6.10 12.30
CA VAL A 108 -6.80 4.66 12.24
C VAL A 108 -5.51 3.83 12.23
N ALA A 109 -4.46 4.30 11.54
CA ALA A 109 -3.16 3.64 11.53
C ALA A 109 -2.52 3.65 12.93
N GLN A 110 -2.60 4.75 13.68
CA GLN A 110 -2.11 4.80 15.07
C GLN A 110 -2.85 3.82 15.98
N GLN A 111 -4.18 3.72 15.86
CA GLN A 111 -4.97 2.73 16.59
C GLN A 111 -4.57 1.30 16.21
N THR A 112 -4.41 1.04 14.91
CA THR A 112 -3.95 -0.26 14.39
C THR A 112 -2.58 -0.62 14.96
N ILE A 113 -1.63 0.32 15.01
CA ILE A 113 -0.31 0.12 15.63
C ILE A 113 -0.44 -0.23 17.12
N GLY A 114 -1.33 0.46 17.85
CA GLY A 114 -1.62 0.15 19.25
C GLY A 114 -2.08 -1.29 19.46
N TYR A 115 -2.98 -1.79 18.59
CA TYR A 115 -3.45 -3.17 18.62
C TYR A 115 -2.38 -4.17 18.19
N LEU A 116 -1.62 -3.89 17.13
CA LEU A 116 -0.50 -4.74 16.70
C LEU A 116 0.58 -4.87 17.78
N SER A 117 0.84 -3.83 18.55
CA SER A 117 1.75 -3.89 19.70
C SER A 117 1.28 -4.88 20.77
N GLN A 118 -0.04 -4.99 21.00
CA GLN A 118 -0.59 -6.00 21.90
C GLN A 118 -0.39 -7.41 21.34
N LEU A 119 -0.64 -7.62 20.04
CA LEU A 119 -0.39 -8.92 19.40
C LEU A 119 1.08 -9.33 19.48
N ARG A 120 2.01 -8.38 19.31
CA ARG A 120 3.46 -8.60 19.44
C ARG A 120 3.91 -8.99 20.85
N SER A 121 3.11 -8.66 21.86
CA SER A 121 3.37 -9.09 23.24
C SER A 121 3.03 -10.57 23.45
N LEU A 122 2.15 -11.14 22.62
CA LEU A 122 1.82 -12.56 22.62
C LEU A 122 2.90 -13.31 21.86
N ARG A 123 3.77 -13.99 22.60
CA ARG A 123 4.95 -14.70 22.08
C ARG A 123 4.81 -16.21 22.24
N SER A 124 5.43 -16.94 21.33
CA SER A 124 5.63 -18.38 21.42
C SER A 124 7.11 -18.73 21.19
N ASP A 125 7.51 -19.91 21.64
CA ASP A 125 8.81 -20.52 21.35
C ASP A 125 8.87 -21.11 19.93
N LYS A 126 7.72 -21.24 19.25
CA LYS A 126 7.61 -21.83 17.91
C LYS A 126 6.69 -21.03 16.99
N ILE A 127 6.81 -21.28 15.69
CA ILE A 127 5.85 -20.88 14.66
C ILE A 127 4.76 -21.96 14.59
N HIS A 128 3.55 -21.63 15.02
CA HIS A 128 2.40 -22.55 15.02
C HIS A 128 1.07 -21.78 15.20
N SER A 129 -0.05 -22.42 14.85
CA SER A 129 -1.39 -21.98 15.23
C SER A 129 -1.69 -22.37 16.68
N LEU A 130 -2.71 -21.80 17.30
CA LEU A 130 -3.11 -22.16 18.67
C LEU A 130 -3.25 -23.68 18.88
N LYS A 131 -3.01 -24.15 20.10
CA LYS A 131 -2.98 -25.58 20.47
C LYS A 131 -1.92 -26.38 19.67
N GLU A 132 -0.76 -25.78 19.42
CA GLU A 132 0.35 -26.41 18.67
C GLU A 132 -0.03 -26.95 17.29
N SER A 133 -1.12 -26.44 16.71
CA SER A 133 -1.58 -26.85 15.39
C SER A 133 -0.71 -26.24 14.29
N PRO A 134 -0.62 -26.84 13.10
CA PRO A 134 0.13 -26.26 11.99
C PRO A 134 -0.48 -24.92 11.55
N ILE A 135 0.36 -24.06 10.97
CA ILE A 135 -0.08 -22.86 10.25
C ILE A 135 -0.38 -23.19 8.79
N TYR A 136 -1.30 -22.44 8.20
CA TYR A 136 -1.71 -22.58 6.80
C TYR A 136 -1.52 -21.24 6.11
N SER A 137 -0.36 -21.04 5.48
CA SER A 137 -0.02 -19.77 4.81
C SER A 137 0.57 -20.00 3.42
N ALA A 138 -0.30 -19.94 2.40
CA ALA A 138 0.10 -20.03 1.00
C ALA A 138 1.03 -18.87 0.60
N PHE A 139 0.95 -17.72 1.28
CA PHE A 139 1.79 -16.56 1.00
C PHE A 139 3.20 -16.68 1.57
N LEU A 140 3.37 -17.33 2.73
CA LEU A 140 4.69 -17.52 3.35
C LEU A 140 5.47 -18.63 2.65
N PHE A 141 4.85 -19.81 2.48
CA PHE A 141 5.54 -21.00 1.99
C PHE A 141 5.44 -21.19 0.48
N ARG A 142 4.45 -20.57 -0.19
CA ARG A 142 4.28 -20.53 -1.65
C ARG A 142 4.27 -21.89 -2.36
N ASN A 143 3.93 -22.95 -1.65
CA ASN A 143 3.86 -24.34 -2.13
C ASN A 143 2.41 -24.85 -2.30
N GLY A 144 1.40 -24.01 -2.08
CA GLY A 144 -0.01 -24.33 -2.30
C GLY A 144 -0.95 -23.79 -1.22
N TYR A 145 -2.25 -23.83 -1.50
CA TYR A 145 -3.30 -23.53 -0.51
C TYR A 145 -3.65 -24.79 0.29
N GLY A 146 -3.95 -24.64 1.58
CA GLY A 146 -4.32 -25.76 2.46
C GLY A 146 -3.16 -26.67 2.88
N VAL A 147 -1.91 -26.30 2.58
CA VAL A 147 -0.74 -27.07 2.99
C VAL A 147 -0.37 -26.70 4.44
N PRO A 148 -0.31 -27.68 5.37
CA PRO A 148 0.07 -27.43 6.76
C PRO A 148 1.58 -27.27 6.92
N HIS A 149 1.99 -26.37 7.82
CA HIS A 149 3.39 -26.17 8.19
C HIS A 149 3.58 -26.02 9.70
N GLY A 150 4.67 -26.59 10.20
CA GLY A 150 5.04 -26.51 11.61
C GLY A 150 4.33 -27.51 12.53
N PRO A 151 4.54 -27.40 13.85
CA PRO A 151 5.30 -26.33 14.52
C PRO A 151 6.76 -26.22 14.09
N LEU A 152 7.31 -24.99 13.96
CA LEU A 152 8.70 -24.75 13.58
C LEU A 152 9.43 -23.99 14.69
N ALA A 153 10.59 -24.46 15.12
CA ALA A 153 11.33 -23.94 16.27
C ALA A 153 12.57 -23.12 15.91
N SER A 154 12.91 -22.99 14.62
CA SER A 154 14.12 -22.25 14.21
C SER A 154 14.02 -21.63 12.81
N ASP A 155 14.86 -20.62 12.56
CA ASP A 155 15.10 -20.04 11.23
C ASP A 155 15.47 -21.11 10.18
N GLY A 156 16.19 -22.16 10.60
CA GLY A 156 16.58 -23.27 9.73
C GLY A 156 15.38 -24.11 9.29
N GLU A 157 14.48 -24.45 10.22
CA GLU A 157 13.24 -25.17 9.92
C GLU A 157 12.28 -24.31 9.07
N LEU A 158 12.15 -23.03 9.41
CA LEU A 158 11.39 -22.08 8.60
C LEU A 158 11.90 -22.02 7.16
N TRP A 159 13.22 -21.87 6.99
CA TRP A 159 13.83 -21.86 5.67
C TRP A 159 13.63 -23.19 4.93
N HIS A 160 13.78 -24.32 5.62
CA HIS A 160 13.57 -25.63 5.03
C HIS A 160 12.16 -25.73 4.41
N GLU A 161 11.12 -25.35 5.16
CA GLU A 161 9.74 -25.33 4.68
C GLU A 161 9.52 -24.35 3.51
N MET A 162 10.04 -23.12 3.61
CA MET A 162 9.93 -22.13 2.53
C MET A 162 10.65 -22.57 1.24
N SER A 163 11.77 -23.27 1.38
CA SER A 163 12.60 -23.70 0.25
C SER A 163 11.92 -24.76 -0.62
N LYS A 164 10.90 -25.46 -0.11
CA LYS A 164 10.10 -26.44 -0.86
C LYS A 164 9.40 -25.83 -2.07
N ALA A 165 9.04 -24.54 -2.04
CA ALA A 165 8.47 -23.84 -3.19
C ALA A 165 9.52 -23.35 -4.21
N LEU A 166 10.81 -23.47 -3.91
CA LEU A 166 11.90 -23.01 -4.77
C LEU A 166 12.43 -24.12 -5.68
N THR A 167 11.60 -25.12 -6.02
CA THR A 167 11.93 -26.18 -6.99
C THR A 167 12.39 -25.56 -8.32
N GLY A 168 13.57 -25.93 -8.80
CA GLY A 168 14.15 -25.39 -10.04
C GLY A 168 15.01 -24.12 -9.88
N VAL A 169 15.10 -23.55 -8.68
CA VAL A 169 16.05 -22.47 -8.37
C VAL A 169 17.44 -23.07 -8.09
N PRO A 170 18.54 -22.58 -8.71
CA PRO A 170 19.89 -23.07 -8.45
C PRO A 170 20.31 -22.94 -6.98
N ASP A 171 21.08 -23.90 -6.47
CA ASP A 171 21.42 -23.98 -5.04
C ASP A 171 22.22 -22.75 -4.56
N ASN A 172 23.13 -22.22 -5.38
CA ASN A 172 23.85 -20.99 -5.06
C ASN A 172 22.89 -19.81 -4.79
N THR A 173 21.78 -19.73 -5.53
CA THR A 173 20.77 -18.69 -5.40
C THR A 173 19.93 -18.93 -4.16
N ARG A 174 19.58 -20.19 -3.86
CA ARG A 174 18.89 -20.56 -2.61
C ARG A 174 19.73 -20.20 -1.38
N THR A 175 21.03 -20.50 -1.39
CA THR A 175 21.95 -20.13 -0.30
C THR A 175 22.03 -18.61 -0.13
N GLN A 176 22.15 -17.84 -1.23
CA GLN A 176 22.14 -16.38 -1.15
C GLN A 176 20.82 -15.81 -0.64
N LEU A 177 19.69 -16.45 -0.96
CA LEU A 177 18.39 -16.05 -0.44
C LEU A 177 18.30 -16.34 1.07
N GLN A 178 18.73 -17.53 1.50
CA GLN A 178 18.79 -17.91 2.91
C GLN A 178 19.61 -16.93 3.74
N GLN A 179 20.81 -16.57 3.26
CA GLN A 179 21.72 -15.63 3.92
C GLN A 179 21.16 -14.20 4.04
N ARG A 180 20.15 -13.86 3.23
CA ARG A 180 19.49 -12.55 3.25
C ARG A 180 18.19 -12.55 4.05
N MET A 181 17.76 -13.70 4.57
CA MET A 181 16.57 -13.77 5.41
C MET A 181 16.84 -13.07 6.74
N PRO A 182 15.94 -12.20 7.20
CA PRO A 182 16.04 -11.64 8.54
C PRO A 182 15.77 -12.73 9.59
N PRO A 183 16.31 -12.58 10.81
CA PRO A 183 15.98 -13.45 11.93
C PRO A 183 14.46 -13.55 12.13
N ALA A 184 13.93 -14.75 12.37
CA ALA A 184 12.49 -14.93 12.52
C ALA A 184 11.98 -14.57 13.92
N GLU A 185 12.81 -14.79 14.95
CA GLU A 185 12.46 -14.52 16.33
C GLU A 185 12.37 -13.01 16.66
N PRO A 186 11.57 -12.64 17.67
CA PRO A 186 10.64 -13.50 18.42
C PRO A 186 9.44 -13.93 17.56
N TYR A 187 8.86 -15.11 17.83
CA TYR A 187 7.62 -15.52 17.16
C TYR A 187 6.44 -14.84 17.85
N THR A 188 5.70 -14.03 17.09
CA THR A 188 4.60 -13.20 17.62
C THR A 188 3.27 -13.56 17.00
N PHE A 189 2.20 -13.43 17.77
CA PHE A 189 0.85 -13.62 17.24
C PHE A 189 0.59 -12.60 16.13
N THR A 190 0.18 -13.07 14.96
CA THR A 190 0.10 -12.32 13.71
C THR A 190 -1.27 -12.57 13.09
N HIS A 191 -1.91 -11.54 12.54
CA HIS A 191 -3.22 -11.66 11.90
C HIS A 191 -3.12 -12.49 10.61
N GLY A 192 -2.09 -12.21 9.79
CA GLY A 192 -1.80 -12.98 8.57
C GLY A 192 -2.62 -12.56 7.33
N ASP A 193 -3.60 -11.67 7.49
CA ASP A 193 -4.41 -11.08 6.41
C ASP A 193 -4.89 -9.66 6.78
N LEU A 194 -4.03 -8.87 7.43
CA LEU A 194 -4.42 -7.53 7.87
C LEU A 194 -4.41 -6.56 6.68
N THR A 195 -5.61 -6.22 6.21
CA THR A 195 -5.82 -5.31 5.08
C THR A 195 -6.95 -4.32 5.38
N ASN A 196 -7.10 -3.28 4.55
CA ASN A 196 -8.19 -2.30 4.68
C ASN A 196 -9.60 -2.92 4.48
N THR A 197 -9.69 -4.15 3.98
CA THR A 197 -10.96 -4.88 3.85
C THR A 197 -11.35 -5.61 5.14
N ASN A 198 -10.41 -5.75 6.08
CA ASN A 198 -10.58 -6.47 7.35
C ASN A 198 -10.55 -5.54 8.58
N ILE A 199 -10.42 -4.23 8.35
CA ILE A 199 -10.53 -3.19 9.38
C ILE A 199 -11.89 -2.51 9.27
N ILE A 200 -12.59 -2.36 10.38
CA ILE A 200 -13.90 -1.72 10.47
C ILE A 200 -13.78 -0.44 11.28
N VAL A 201 -14.29 0.65 10.71
CA VAL A 201 -14.26 1.98 11.30
C VAL A 201 -15.67 2.53 11.50
N ARG A 202 -15.83 3.33 12.55
CA ARG A 202 -17.05 4.08 12.86
C ARG A 202 -16.64 5.38 13.53
N ASP A 203 -17.20 6.50 13.07
CA ASP A 203 -16.89 7.84 13.59
C ASP A 203 -15.37 8.10 13.65
N PHE A 204 -14.69 7.81 12.53
CA PHE A 204 -13.23 7.90 12.35
C PHE A 204 -12.37 6.99 13.24
N ASN A 205 -12.98 6.15 14.10
CA ASN A 205 -12.26 5.25 15.00
C ASN A 205 -12.29 3.81 14.50
N LEU A 206 -11.19 3.08 14.68
CA LEU A 206 -11.16 1.63 14.54
C LEU A 206 -12.06 1.00 15.60
N VAL A 207 -13.09 0.30 15.15
CA VAL A 207 -14.04 -0.40 16.02
C VAL A 207 -14.06 -1.90 15.81
N GLY A 208 -13.36 -2.43 14.81
CA GLY A 208 -13.24 -3.88 14.61
C GLY A 208 -12.09 -4.30 13.70
N ILE A 209 -11.52 -5.46 13.99
CA ILE A 209 -10.63 -6.22 13.10
C ILE A 209 -11.25 -7.62 12.95
N VAL A 210 -11.44 -8.06 11.71
CA VAL A 210 -12.16 -9.30 11.36
C VAL A 210 -11.29 -10.23 10.51
N ASP A 211 -11.76 -11.46 10.32
CA ASP A 211 -11.11 -12.47 9.47
C ASP A 211 -9.79 -13.04 10.02
N TRP A 212 -9.86 -13.54 11.25
CA TRP A 212 -8.73 -14.12 11.99
C TRP A 212 -8.45 -15.60 11.65
N GLU A 213 -8.90 -16.09 10.50
CA GLU A 213 -8.72 -17.51 10.12
C GLU A 213 -7.28 -17.89 9.81
N ALA A 214 -6.48 -16.92 9.34
CA ALA A 214 -5.07 -17.11 8.95
C ALA A 214 -4.08 -16.84 10.09
N SER A 215 -4.58 -16.56 11.30
CA SER A 215 -3.76 -16.08 12.41
C SER A 215 -3.06 -17.21 13.16
N GLY A 216 -1.90 -16.88 13.73
CA GLY A 216 -1.06 -17.79 14.50
C GLY A 216 0.22 -17.10 14.94
N TYR A 217 1.16 -17.86 15.52
CA TYR A 217 2.50 -17.39 15.81
C TYR A 217 3.36 -17.49 14.56
N PHE A 218 3.89 -16.35 14.12
CA PHE A 218 4.69 -16.21 12.92
C PHE A 218 5.98 -15.44 13.24
N PRO A 219 6.97 -15.44 12.32
CA PRO A 219 8.13 -14.56 12.43
C PRO A 219 7.72 -13.11 12.68
N VAL A 220 8.47 -12.37 13.50
CA VAL A 220 8.14 -10.97 13.88
C VAL A 220 7.93 -10.03 12.69
N TRP A 221 8.60 -10.33 11.56
CA TRP A 221 8.53 -9.55 10.34
C TRP A 221 7.34 -9.93 9.43
N TRP A 222 6.62 -11.02 9.72
CA TRP A 222 5.63 -11.58 8.80
C TRP A 222 4.44 -10.65 8.57
N GLU A 223 3.86 -10.04 9.60
CA GLU A 223 2.72 -9.12 9.47
C GLU A 223 3.02 -7.99 8.46
N TYR A 224 4.18 -7.34 8.61
CA TYR A 224 4.60 -6.27 7.69
C TYR A 224 4.78 -6.77 6.26
N ARG A 225 5.37 -7.96 6.09
CA ARG A 225 5.59 -8.54 4.75
C ARG A 225 4.28 -8.98 4.10
N CYS A 226 3.37 -9.57 4.86
CA CYS A 226 2.07 -10.01 4.39
C CYS A 226 1.20 -8.81 4.01
N ALA A 227 1.06 -7.81 4.89
CA ALA A 227 0.31 -6.58 4.62
C ALA A 227 0.81 -5.86 3.35
N LYS A 228 2.14 -5.77 3.16
CA LYS A 228 2.73 -5.16 1.96
C LYS A 228 2.47 -5.97 0.68
N LEU A 229 2.45 -7.30 0.77
CA LEU A 229 2.12 -8.18 -0.36
C LEU A 229 0.65 -8.05 -0.73
N LEU A 230 -0.24 -8.13 0.27
CA LEU A 230 -1.69 -8.06 0.10
C LEU A 230 -2.14 -6.70 -0.40
N ALA A 231 -1.58 -5.60 0.10
CA ALA A 231 -1.88 -4.26 -0.41
C ALA A 231 -1.60 -4.14 -1.91
N ARG A 232 -0.54 -4.79 -2.42
CA ARG A 232 -0.25 -4.82 -3.86
C ARG A 232 -1.29 -5.62 -4.63
N LEU A 233 -1.68 -6.79 -4.11
CA LEU A 233 -2.68 -7.65 -4.76
C LEU A 233 -4.07 -7.02 -4.76
N LEU A 234 -4.50 -6.43 -3.64
CA LEU A 234 -5.80 -5.77 -3.53
C LEU A 234 -5.89 -4.55 -4.45
N CYS A 235 -4.84 -3.74 -4.57
CA CYS A 235 -4.78 -2.64 -5.54
C CYS A 235 -5.04 -3.14 -6.98
N THR A 236 -4.61 -4.36 -7.33
CA THR A 236 -4.91 -4.94 -8.65
C THR A 236 -6.32 -5.51 -8.81
N GLN A 237 -7.01 -5.81 -7.70
CA GLN A 237 -8.34 -6.43 -7.70
C GLN A 237 -9.49 -5.41 -7.58
N GLN A 238 -9.22 -4.19 -7.13
CA GLN A 238 -10.28 -3.31 -6.61
C GLN A 238 -11.02 -2.46 -7.64
N GLU A 239 -10.63 -2.46 -8.92
CA GLU A 239 -11.34 -1.66 -9.91
C GLU A 239 -11.73 -2.46 -11.15
N LYS A 240 -12.98 -2.95 -11.18
CA LYS A 240 -13.62 -3.58 -12.34
C LYS A 240 -13.79 -2.63 -13.55
N HIS A 241 -13.32 -1.39 -13.44
CA HIS A 241 -13.54 -0.33 -14.43
C HIS A 241 -12.24 0.32 -14.96
N TYR A 242 -11.06 -0.08 -14.48
CA TYR A 242 -9.78 0.45 -14.97
C TYR A 242 -8.81 -0.68 -15.32
N ALA A 243 -8.16 -0.56 -16.47
CA ALA A 243 -7.02 -1.41 -16.82
C ALA A 243 -5.75 -0.80 -16.21
N VAL A 244 -5.12 -1.52 -15.28
CA VAL A 244 -3.90 -1.05 -14.60
C VAL A 244 -2.67 -1.69 -15.24
N LEU A 245 -1.75 -0.85 -15.74
CA LEU A 245 -0.42 -1.27 -16.19
C LEU A 245 0.63 -0.87 -15.15
N LEU A 246 1.28 -1.86 -14.53
CA LEU A 246 2.44 -1.62 -13.66
C LEU A 246 3.72 -1.61 -14.50
N LEU A 247 4.48 -0.54 -14.39
CA LEU A 247 5.73 -0.32 -15.13
C LEU A 247 6.93 -0.38 -14.19
N GLU A 248 7.91 -1.23 -14.50
CA GLU A 248 9.28 -1.02 -14.03
C GLU A 248 10.00 -0.14 -15.05
N GLY A 249 10.65 0.93 -14.60
CA GLY A 249 11.45 1.82 -15.45
C GLY A 249 12.95 1.54 -15.38
N PRO A 250 13.77 2.23 -16.21
CA PRO A 250 15.23 2.26 -16.03
C PRO A 250 15.62 2.63 -14.59
N GLY A 251 16.66 2.02 -14.05
CA GLY A 251 17.11 2.19 -12.66
C GLY A 251 16.31 1.42 -11.62
N GLN A 252 15.33 0.60 -12.05
CA GLN A 252 14.45 -0.17 -11.19
C GLN A 252 14.48 -1.67 -11.53
N GLY A 253 14.21 -2.49 -10.52
CA GLY A 253 13.80 -3.89 -10.70
C GLY A 253 14.69 -4.72 -11.64
N LEU A 254 14.05 -5.42 -12.58
CA LEU A 254 14.72 -6.28 -13.54
C LEU A 254 15.45 -5.49 -14.64
N LEU A 255 14.98 -4.30 -15.02
CA LEU A 255 15.64 -3.48 -16.04
C LEU A 255 17.03 -3.02 -15.59
N LEU A 256 17.18 -2.67 -14.31
CA LEU A 256 18.50 -2.40 -13.75
C LEU A 256 19.34 -3.68 -13.63
N LYS A 257 18.79 -4.73 -13.02
CA LYS A 257 19.56 -5.94 -12.66
C LYS A 257 19.97 -6.79 -13.86
N LYS A 258 19.12 -6.88 -14.89
CA LYS A 258 19.33 -7.74 -16.07
C LYS A 258 19.81 -6.96 -17.28
N SER A 259 19.27 -5.76 -17.49
CA SER A 259 19.59 -4.94 -18.66
C SER A 259 20.59 -3.82 -18.38
N GLY A 260 21.00 -3.64 -17.12
CA GLY A 260 22.00 -2.63 -16.74
C GLY A 260 21.54 -1.19 -17.01
N LEU A 261 20.24 -0.96 -17.15
CA LEU A 261 19.72 0.36 -17.50
C LEU A 261 19.64 1.24 -16.25
N PRO A 262 20.43 2.32 -16.16
CA PRO A 262 20.39 3.21 -15.01
C PRO A 262 19.15 4.09 -15.01
N LEU A 263 18.85 4.68 -13.85
CA LEU A 263 17.78 5.65 -13.70
C LEU A 263 18.05 6.86 -14.61
N ARG A 264 16.99 7.36 -15.24
CA ARG A 264 17.07 8.50 -16.16
C ARG A 264 16.20 9.67 -15.65
N PRO A 265 16.64 10.92 -15.84
CA PRO A 265 15.91 12.10 -15.38
C PRO A 265 14.72 12.46 -16.28
N ASP A 266 14.77 12.09 -17.56
CA ASP A 266 13.81 12.42 -18.61
C ASP A 266 12.78 11.30 -18.83
N PHE A 267 11.99 11.05 -17.78
CA PHE A 267 11.05 9.93 -17.75
C PHE A 267 9.88 10.06 -18.75
N GLU A 268 9.67 11.23 -19.35
CA GLU A 268 8.77 11.42 -20.50
C GLU A 268 9.14 10.50 -21.67
N VAL A 269 10.43 10.18 -21.86
CA VAL A 269 10.87 9.25 -22.90
C VAL A 269 10.38 7.83 -22.60
N CYS A 270 10.39 7.42 -21.33
CA CYS A 270 9.81 6.15 -20.90
C CYS A 270 8.29 6.15 -21.11
N ALA A 271 7.61 7.22 -20.70
CA ALA A 271 6.17 7.36 -20.86
C ALA A 271 5.74 7.22 -22.34
N VAL A 272 6.43 7.88 -23.27
CA VAL A 272 6.14 7.78 -24.71
C VAL A 272 6.20 6.35 -25.22
N LYS A 273 7.22 5.57 -24.78
CA LYS A 273 7.37 4.16 -25.16
C LYS A 273 6.27 3.28 -24.59
N VAL A 274 5.88 3.52 -23.35
CA VAL A 274 4.81 2.77 -22.66
C VAL A 274 3.45 3.06 -23.29
N LEU A 275 3.15 4.32 -23.60
CA LEU A 275 1.93 4.71 -24.29
C LEU A 275 1.88 4.12 -25.71
N GLY A 276 3.00 4.11 -26.43
CA GLY A 276 3.09 3.43 -27.74
C GLY A 276 2.88 1.91 -27.63
N PHE A 277 3.36 1.28 -26.56
CA PHE A 277 3.06 -0.12 -26.26
C PHE A 277 1.57 -0.32 -26.00
N LEU A 278 0.92 0.54 -25.21
CA LEU A 278 -0.53 0.46 -24.94
C LEU A 278 -1.36 0.60 -26.22
N GLU A 279 -1.00 1.50 -27.12
CA GLU A 279 -1.65 1.63 -28.43
C GLU A 279 -1.50 0.37 -29.29
N ASN A 280 -0.30 -0.22 -29.33
CA ASN A 280 -0.07 -1.48 -30.03
C ASN A 280 -0.84 -2.63 -29.37
N LEU A 281 -0.92 -2.63 -28.04
CA LEU A 281 -1.63 -3.65 -27.27
C LEU A 281 -3.13 -3.60 -27.54
N ALA A 282 -3.74 -2.42 -27.53
CA ALA A 282 -5.15 -2.23 -27.86
C ALA A 282 -5.44 -2.63 -29.32
N ARG A 283 -4.53 -2.34 -30.26
CA ARG A 283 -4.66 -2.74 -31.67
C ARG A 283 -4.54 -4.25 -31.88
N SER A 284 -3.59 -4.89 -31.21
CA SER A 284 -3.33 -6.34 -31.34
C SER A 284 -4.32 -7.21 -30.56
N ARG A 285 -4.97 -6.64 -29.55
CA ARG A 285 -5.93 -7.33 -28.68
C ARG A 285 -7.21 -6.50 -28.48
N PRO A 286 -8.08 -6.39 -29.52
CA PRO A 286 -9.32 -5.63 -29.44
C PRO A 286 -10.30 -6.15 -28.36
N GLU A 287 -10.20 -7.43 -27.98
CA GLU A 287 -11.02 -8.06 -26.95
C GLU A 287 -10.85 -7.42 -25.57
N LEU A 288 -9.74 -6.72 -25.33
CA LEU A 288 -9.47 -6.02 -24.07
C LEU A 288 -10.27 -4.73 -23.91
N GLN A 289 -10.83 -4.18 -25.00
CA GLN A 289 -11.65 -2.97 -25.00
C GLN A 289 -11.02 -1.80 -24.21
N LEU A 290 -9.72 -1.56 -24.41
CA LEU A 290 -8.97 -0.51 -23.70
C LEU A 290 -9.38 0.88 -24.20
N ASP A 291 -9.86 1.73 -23.29
CA ASP A 291 -10.15 3.15 -23.54
C ASP A 291 -8.86 3.97 -23.47
N LEU A 292 -8.27 4.29 -24.63
CA LEU A 292 -7.05 5.08 -24.73
C LEU A 292 -7.29 6.60 -24.67
N ASP A 293 -8.55 7.05 -24.66
CA ASP A 293 -8.87 8.47 -24.49
C ASP A 293 -8.85 8.89 -23.02
N ARG A 294 -8.88 7.92 -22.09
CA ARG A 294 -8.90 8.13 -20.64
C ARG A 294 -7.68 7.50 -19.93
N ILE A 295 -6.48 7.91 -20.35
CA ILE A 295 -5.24 7.44 -19.71
C ILE A 295 -4.89 8.32 -18.52
N ALA A 296 -4.66 7.69 -17.36
CA ALA A 296 -4.11 8.34 -16.17
C ALA A 296 -2.72 7.79 -15.85
N VAL A 297 -1.84 8.62 -15.29
CA VAL A 297 -0.56 8.20 -14.72
C VAL A 297 -0.56 8.48 -13.22
N ALA A 298 -0.02 7.54 -12.45
CA ALA A 298 0.11 7.67 -11.01
C ALA A 298 1.50 7.25 -10.55
N GLY A 299 2.03 7.94 -9.55
CA GLY A 299 3.31 7.58 -8.95
C GLY A 299 3.52 8.22 -7.60
N ALA A 300 4.30 7.55 -6.75
CA ALA A 300 4.63 7.99 -5.40
C ALA A 300 6.14 8.13 -5.19
N VAL A 301 6.56 9.10 -4.38
CA VAL A 301 7.98 9.40 -4.09
C VAL A 301 8.72 9.73 -5.40
N THR A 302 9.74 8.95 -5.77
CA THR A 302 10.41 9.09 -7.08
C THR A 302 9.44 8.84 -8.25
N GLY A 303 8.45 7.98 -8.05
CA GLY A 303 7.36 7.77 -8.99
C GLY A 303 6.50 9.02 -9.21
N GLY A 304 6.36 9.89 -8.21
CA GLY A 304 5.65 11.16 -8.35
C GLY A 304 6.35 12.09 -9.34
N TYR A 305 7.68 12.21 -9.24
CA TYR A 305 8.51 12.91 -10.24
C TYR A 305 8.32 12.32 -11.64
N PHE A 306 8.33 10.99 -11.77
CA PHE A 306 8.08 10.31 -13.05
C PHE A 306 6.68 10.55 -13.60
N ALA A 307 5.65 10.55 -12.74
CA ALA A 307 4.28 10.84 -13.14
C ALA A 307 4.15 12.26 -13.68
N LEU A 308 4.75 13.26 -13.02
CA LEU A 308 4.76 14.65 -13.48
C LEU A 308 5.45 14.79 -14.85
N ARG A 309 6.59 14.13 -15.06
CA ARG A 309 7.28 14.12 -16.37
C ARG A 309 6.45 13.40 -17.42
N ALA A 310 5.85 12.26 -17.10
CA ALA A 310 4.99 11.50 -18.01
C ALA A 310 3.73 12.27 -18.43
N ALA A 311 3.17 13.08 -17.53
CA ALA A 311 1.99 13.90 -17.77
C ALA A 311 2.23 15.05 -18.78
N THR A 312 3.47 15.23 -19.26
CA THR A 312 3.75 16.14 -20.39
C THR A 312 3.26 15.59 -21.72
N ASP A 313 3.03 14.28 -21.83
CA ASP A 313 2.44 13.65 -23.02
C ASP A 313 0.93 13.91 -23.07
N ALA A 314 0.44 14.44 -24.20
CA ALA A 314 -0.96 14.85 -24.36
C ALA A 314 -1.98 13.69 -24.28
N ARG A 315 -1.53 12.43 -24.40
CA ARG A 315 -2.37 11.25 -24.23
C ARG A 315 -2.77 11.04 -22.77
N VAL A 316 -1.93 11.47 -21.82
CA VAL A 316 -2.21 11.40 -20.38
C VAL A 316 -3.20 12.51 -20.01
N LYS A 317 -4.38 12.14 -19.51
CA LYS A 317 -5.47 13.06 -19.15
C LYS A 317 -5.51 13.41 -17.67
N ALA A 318 -4.96 12.53 -16.83
CA ALA A 318 -4.89 12.74 -15.39
C ALA A 318 -3.53 12.31 -14.85
N CYS A 319 -3.02 13.05 -13.86
CA CYS A 319 -1.78 12.75 -13.17
C CYS A 319 -1.99 12.76 -11.66
N VAL A 320 -1.65 11.66 -11.00
CA VAL A 320 -1.60 11.54 -9.54
C VAL A 320 -0.14 11.47 -9.12
N SER A 321 0.34 12.53 -8.46
CA SER A 321 1.71 12.63 -7.99
C SER A 321 1.74 12.74 -6.47
N ILE A 322 2.16 11.66 -5.80
CA ILE A 322 2.19 11.54 -4.34
C ILE A 322 3.62 11.78 -3.85
N ASP A 323 3.82 12.75 -2.96
CA ASP A 323 5.13 13.13 -2.41
C ASP A 323 6.28 13.29 -3.44
N PRO A 324 6.09 14.03 -4.56
CA PRO A 324 7.17 14.25 -5.52
C PRO A 324 8.27 15.13 -4.94
N PHE A 325 9.48 14.99 -5.45
CA PHE A 325 10.54 15.99 -5.30
C PHE A 325 10.59 16.90 -6.52
N PHE A 326 10.97 18.16 -6.29
CA PHE A 326 11.23 19.12 -7.36
C PHE A 326 12.65 19.00 -7.92
N SER A 327 13.63 18.81 -7.02
CA SER A 327 15.02 18.46 -7.32
C SER A 327 15.49 17.43 -6.29
N ILE A 328 16.01 16.29 -6.75
CA ILE A 328 16.52 15.27 -5.81
C ILE A 328 17.83 15.74 -5.15
N PHE A 329 18.61 16.61 -5.82
CA PHE A 329 19.82 17.20 -5.26
C PHE A 329 19.49 18.11 -4.07
N GLU A 330 18.55 19.03 -4.23
CA GLU A 330 18.12 19.91 -3.13
C GLU A 330 17.55 19.09 -1.97
N LEU A 331 16.72 18.08 -2.27
CA LEU A 331 16.19 17.18 -1.26
C LEU A 331 17.32 16.46 -0.51
N ALA A 332 18.35 15.96 -1.21
CA ALA A 332 19.49 15.34 -0.57
C ALA A 332 20.26 16.33 0.33
N MET A 333 20.44 17.57 -0.11
CA MET A 333 21.10 18.62 0.67
C MET A 333 20.34 18.98 1.95
N THR A 334 19.00 18.93 1.96
CA THR A 334 18.23 19.16 3.20
C THR A 334 18.48 18.09 4.29
N ARG A 335 18.93 16.91 3.89
CA ARG A 335 19.21 15.78 4.78
C ARG A 335 20.68 15.66 5.14
N ALA A 336 21.55 16.39 4.46
CA ALA A 336 22.98 16.39 4.73
C ALA A 336 23.32 17.23 5.98
N PRO A 337 24.42 16.91 6.69
CA PRO A 337 24.89 17.74 7.79
C PRO A 337 25.14 19.20 7.35
N GLN A 338 24.73 20.17 8.15
CA GLN A 338 24.89 21.60 7.81
C GLN A 338 26.36 22.05 7.66
N SER A 339 27.31 21.33 8.28
CA SER A 339 28.74 21.52 8.01
C SER A 339 29.10 21.10 6.59
N PHE A 340 28.55 19.97 6.12
CA PHE A 340 28.76 19.46 4.77
C PHE A 340 28.17 20.39 3.70
N VAL A 341 26.93 20.84 3.88
CA VAL A 341 26.27 21.78 2.94
C VAL A 341 27.10 23.06 2.81
N ARG A 342 27.57 23.64 3.93
CA ARG A 342 28.43 24.84 3.91
C ARG A 342 29.79 24.61 3.24
N LEU A 343 30.42 23.45 3.45
CA LEU A 343 31.66 23.11 2.76
C LEU A 343 31.42 22.91 1.24
N SER A 344 30.31 22.29 0.87
CA SER A 344 29.92 22.08 -0.53
C SER A 344 29.66 23.43 -1.23
N GLU A 345 28.91 24.32 -0.58
CA GLU A 345 28.63 25.69 -1.06
C GLU A 345 29.89 26.56 -1.18
N SER A 346 30.92 26.31 -0.35
CA SER A 346 32.22 26.99 -0.46
C SER A 346 33.10 26.48 -1.61
N GLY A 347 32.71 25.39 -2.28
CA GLY A 347 33.49 24.77 -3.37
C GLY A 347 34.66 23.90 -2.91
N TRP A 348 34.70 23.50 -1.63
CA TRP A 348 35.82 22.78 -1.00
C TRP A 348 35.57 21.29 -0.75
N VAL A 349 34.44 20.73 -1.18
CA VAL A 349 34.20 19.28 -1.10
C VAL A 349 34.82 18.60 -2.32
N THR A 350 35.96 17.96 -2.12
CA THR A 350 36.51 17.02 -3.10
C THR A 350 35.74 15.70 -3.07
N ASP A 351 35.70 14.99 -4.19
CA ASP A 351 35.07 13.66 -4.29
C ASP A 351 35.65 12.69 -3.26
N ASP A 352 36.95 12.78 -3.00
CA ASP A 352 37.65 11.93 -2.04
C ASP A 352 37.15 12.16 -0.61
N LEU A 353 36.94 13.42 -0.20
CA LEU A 353 36.40 13.74 1.11
C LEU A 353 34.94 13.27 1.24
N PHE A 354 34.13 13.42 0.19
CA PHE A 354 32.76 12.92 0.18
C PHE A 354 32.70 11.40 0.26
N ASN A 355 33.49 10.71 -0.56
CA ASN A 355 33.52 9.25 -0.58
C ASN A 355 34.05 8.68 0.73
N TRP A 356 35.06 9.32 1.35
CA TRP A 356 35.57 8.93 2.67
C TRP A 356 34.50 9.07 3.76
N THR A 357 33.81 10.22 3.82
CA THR A 357 32.74 10.44 4.81
C THR A 357 31.54 9.50 4.58
N ALA A 358 31.14 9.27 3.33
CA ALA A 358 30.10 8.31 2.97
C ALA A 358 30.50 6.87 3.32
N GLY A 359 31.78 6.52 3.17
CA GLY A 359 32.34 5.24 3.60
C GLY A 359 32.28 5.06 5.12
N LEU A 360 32.67 6.08 5.88
CA LEU A 360 32.56 6.08 7.34
C LEU A 360 31.10 5.94 7.79
N GLN A 361 30.18 6.67 7.16
CA GLN A 361 28.74 6.60 7.46
C GLN A 361 28.14 5.22 7.13
N SER A 362 28.55 4.63 6.01
CA SER A 362 28.16 3.26 5.62
C SER A 362 28.70 2.20 6.59
N TRP A 363 29.85 2.45 7.20
CA TRP A 363 30.43 1.55 8.19
C TRP A 363 29.66 1.57 9.52
N ILE A 364 29.27 2.75 9.99
CA ILE A 364 28.54 2.91 11.27
C ILE A 364 27.03 2.70 11.17
N SER A 365 26.44 2.76 9.97
CA SER A 365 24.99 2.70 9.78
C SER A 365 24.60 1.77 8.64
N PHE A 366 23.88 0.69 8.99
CA PHE A 366 23.29 -0.23 8.01
C PHE A 366 22.37 0.51 7.04
N GLN A 367 21.53 1.42 7.56
CA GLN A 367 20.60 2.19 6.74
C GLN A 367 21.36 3.03 5.71
N ALA A 368 22.38 3.78 6.13
CA ALA A 368 23.17 4.59 5.21
C ALA A 368 23.89 3.73 4.16
N ARG A 369 24.46 2.58 4.58
CA ARG A 369 25.10 1.62 3.66
C ARG A 369 24.13 1.11 2.59
N TRP A 370 22.92 0.76 3.00
CA TRP A 370 21.89 0.26 2.09
C TRP A 370 21.39 1.35 1.14
N GLU A 371 21.10 2.55 1.65
CA GLU A 371 20.62 3.68 0.85
C GLU A 371 21.66 4.15 -0.17
N LEU A 372 22.93 4.27 0.24
CA LEU A 372 24.03 4.64 -0.65
C LEU A 372 24.30 3.57 -1.71
N ALA A 373 24.35 2.30 -1.32
CA ALA A 373 24.55 1.20 -2.28
C ALA A 373 23.40 1.11 -3.30
N LEU A 374 22.16 1.29 -2.83
CA LEU A 374 20.99 1.34 -3.70
C LEU A 374 21.04 2.54 -4.65
N GLY A 375 21.34 3.73 -4.14
CA GLY A 375 21.42 4.94 -4.96
C GLY A 375 22.51 4.88 -6.02
N VAL A 376 23.72 4.45 -5.65
CA VAL A 376 24.86 4.24 -6.57
C VAL A 376 24.48 3.23 -7.67
N SER A 377 23.89 2.10 -7.28
CA SER A 377 23.44 1.08 -8.22
C SER A 377 22.32 1.59 -9.15
N SER A 378 21.29 2.22 -8.60
CA SER A 378 20.16 2.75 -9.39
C SER A 378 20.59 3.83 -10.37
N MET A 379 21.53 4.70 -9.99
CA MET A 379 22.06 5.75 -10.86
C MET A 379 23.07 5.24 -11.90
N GLY A 380 23.55 3.99 -11.76
CA GLY A 380 24.56 3.39 -12.63
C GLY A 380 25.91 4.07 -12.55
N VAL A 381 26.31 4.47 -11.35
CA VAL A 381 27.59 5.14 -11.07
C VAL A 381 28.43 4.29 -10.13
N GLU A 382 29.71 4.64 -9.97
CA GLU A 382 30.66 3.84 -9.20
C GLU A 382 30.92 4.39 -7.78
N SER A 383 30.47 5.62 -7.47
CA SER A 383 30.75 6.25 -6.18
C SER A 383 29.60 7.12 -5.64
N PRO A 384 29.49 7.29 -4.32
CA PRO A 384 28.56 8.23 -3.70
C PRO A 384 28.70 9.66 -4.23
N ALA A 385 29.92 10.14 -4.49
CA ALA A 385 30.13 11.49 -5.04
C ALA A 385 29.56 11.62 -6.46
N ALA A 386 29.77 10.60 -7.31
CA ALA A 386 29.18 10.55 -8.64
C ALA A 386 27.65 10.44 -8.58
N MET A 387 27.10 9.72 -7.60
CA MET A 387 25.66 9.67 -7.34
C MET A 387 25.11 11.07 -7.00
N LEU A 388 25.80 11.81 -6.12
CA LEU A 388 25.37 13.14 -5.73
C LEU A 388 25.41 14.13 -6.89
N ARG A 389 26.41 14.06 -7.77
CA ARG A 389 26.41 14.87 -9.02
C ARG A 389 25.25 14.50 -9.93
N ARG A 390 25.00 13.20 -10.09
CA ARG A 390 23.91 12.70 -10.92
C ARG A 390 22.53 13.08 -10.39
N PHE A 391 22.40 13.46 -9.11
CA PHE A 391 21.17 14.02 -8.57
C PHE A 391 20.82 15.39 -9.17
N GLU A 392 21.81 16.17 -9.62
CA GLU A 392 21.55 17.47 -10.27
C GLU A 392 20.75 17.31 -11.57
N ASP A 393 20.91 16.17 -12.26
CA ASP A 393 20.17 15.84 -13.48
C ASP A 393 18.66 15.67 -13.24
N PHE A 394 18.25 15.33 -12.01
CA PHE A 394 16.85 15.02 -11.65
C PHE A 394 16.16 16.25 -11.06
N SER A 395 15.76 17.15 -11.95
CA SER A 395 15.07 18.39 -11.61
C SER A 395 13.92 18.68 -12.57
N LEU A 396 12.87 19.32 -12.05
CA LEU A 396 11.77 19.89 -12.84
C LEU A 396 12.10 21.29 -13.39
N VAL A 397 13.27 21.86 -13.06
CA VAL A 397 13.73 23.15 -13.60
C VAL A 397 14.10 23.00 -15.09
N ARG A 398 13.54 23.84 -15.96
CA ARG A 398 14.02 23.99 -17.34
C ARG A 398 15.34 24.76 -17.33
N HIS A 399 16.43 24.12 -17.73
CA HIS A 399 17.56 24.87 -18.29
C HIS A 399 17.12 25.43 -19.64
N GLN A 400 17.01 26.75 -19.77
CA GLN A 400 16.83 27.38 -21.08
C GLN A 400 18.09 27.11 -21.91
N GLU A 401 17.98 26.27 -22.92
CA GLU A 401 19.03 26.10 -23.93
C GLU A 401 19.15 27.39 -24.77
N GLY A 402 20.27 28.08 -24.61
CA GLY A 402 20.73 29.15 -25.48
C GLY A 402 22.20 28.93 -25.80
N ARG A 403 22.53 29.00 -27.09
CA ARG A 403 23.84 28.77 -27.73
C ARG A 403 25.05 29.43 -27.03
N GLU A 404 26.22 28.88 -27.39
CA GLU A 404 27.62 29.32 -27.16
C GLU A 404 28.28 28.59 -25.98
N GLY A 405 29.30 27.75 -26.17
CA GLY A 405 30.57 28.03 -26.83
C GLY A 405 31.67 27.86 -25.76
N LEU A 406 32.44 26.75 -25.86
CA LEU A 406 33.70 26.42 -25.17
C LEU A 406 34.27 27.41 -24.12
N GLY A 407 34.53 26.91 -22.90
CA GLY A 407 35.58 27.47 -22.03
C GLY A 407 35.28 27.50 -20.54
N GLN A 408 35.97 26.64 -19.79
CA GLN A 408 36.47 26.79 -18.41
C GLN A 408 35.56 27.40 -17.32
N GLY A 409 35.27 26.55 -16.32
CA GLY A 409 35.18 26.86 -14.89
C GLY A 409 34.60 28.20 -14.46
N HIS A 410 33.32 28.20 -14.06
CA HIS A 410 32.78 28.83 -12.84
C HIS A 410 31.32 28.42 -12.69
N VAL A 411 30.95 27.89 -11.51
CA VAL A 411 29.58 27.54 -11.14
C VAL A 411 28.82 28.84 -10.80
N PRO A 412 27.69 29.18 -11.45
CA PRO A 412 26.89 30.32 -11.04
C PRO A 412 25.99 29.96 -9.85
N ARG A 413 26.04 30.81 -8.81
CA ARG A 413 25.17 30.80 -7.62
C ARG A 413 23.68 30.85 -8.00
N ALA A 414 22.88 29.98 -7.38
CA ALA A 414 21.44 30.19 -7.19
C ALA A 414 21.19 30.73 -5.77
N SER A 415 20.68 31.95 -5.68
CA SER A 415 20.32 32.62 -4.43
C SER A 415 18.93 32.18 -3.94
N HIS A 416 18.92 31.64 -2.72
CA HIS A 416 17.86 31.60 -1.69
C HIS A 416 16.41 31.95 -2.11
N GLY A 417 15.53 30.95 -1.98
CA GLY A 417 14.08 31.10 -1.83
C GLY A 417 13.53 30.01 -0.92
N THR A 418 13.27 30.34 0.35
CA THR A 418 12.77 29.44 1.39
C THR A 418 11.30 29.02 1.20
N ARG A 419 11.04 27.73 1.53
CA ARG A 419 9.79 27.13 2.09
C ARG A 419 8.53 27.08 1.21
N ARG A 420 8.08 25.86 0.90
CA ARG A 420 6.80 25.25 1.35
C ARG A 420 6.78 23.76 0.97
N GLY A 421 6.39 22.90 1.92
CA GLY A 421 6.27 21.46 1.71
C GLY A 421 5.24 21.14 0.62
N CYS A 422 5.59 20.23 -0.28
CA CYS A 422 4.68 19.66 -1.27
C CYS A 422 3.61 18.84 -0.54
N ARG A 423 2.37 19.31 -0.58
CA ARG A 423 1.18 18.48 -0.38
C ARG A 423 0.71 17.96 -1.73
N ASP A 424 0.03 16.81 -1.74
CA ASP A 424 -0.52 16.15 -2.92
C ASP A 424 -1.10 17.13 -3.95
N VAL A 425 -0.64 17.02 -5.20
CA VAL A 425 -1.11 17.88 -6.29
C VAL A 425 -1.79 17.00 -7.34
N LEU A 426 -3.11 17.12 -7.43
CA LEU A 426 -3.90 16.62 -8.54
C LEU A 426 -3.95 17.70 -9.64
N PHE A 427 -3.44 17.37 -10.83
CA PHE A 427 -3.65 18.19 -12.02
C PHE A 427 -4.70 17.51 -12.91
N GLY A 428 -5.86 18.15 -13.05
CA GLY A 428 -6.89 17.77 -14.02
C GLY A 428 -7.10 18.88 -15.05
N ARG A 429 -7.30 18.51 -16.32
CA ARG A 429 -7.99 19.38 -17.28
C ARG A 429 -9.49 19.08 -17.17
N ASP A 430 -10.32 20.12 -17.09
CA ASP A 430 -11.76 20.03 -16.83
C ASP A 430 -12.45 18.91 -17.62
N TRP A 431 -13.12 18.01 -16.90
CA TRP A 431 -14.01 17.01 -17.45
C TRP A 431 -15.35 17.68 -17.79
N GLY A 432 -15.45 18.21 -19.01
CA GLY A 432 -16.72 18.69 -19.55
C GLY A 432 -17.59 17.51 -19.99
N GLY A 433 -18.69 17.27 -19.28
CA GLY A 433 -19.72 16.31 -19.67
C GLY A 433 -21.08 16.70 -19.09
N GLN A 434 -21.96 17.19 -19.96
CA GLN A 434 -23.34 17.58 -19.66
C GLN A 434 -24.21 16.36 -19.27
N ASP A 435 -25.10 16.61 -18.32
CA ASP A 435 -26.24 15.81 -17.86
C ASP A 435 -27.24 15.51 -19.01
N PRO A 436 -28.17 14.54 -18.89
CA PRO A 436 -29.48 14.92 -18.34
C PRO A 436 -30.28 13.84 -17.56
N GLN A 437 -30.89 14.34 -16.47
CA GLN A 437 -32.30 14.21 -16.07
C GLN A 437 -32.82 12.98 -15.31
N ALA A 438 -33.17 13.29 -14.05
CA ALA A 438 -34.52 13.19 -13.44
C ALA A 438 -35.01 11.85 -12.85
N ALA A 439 -35.18 11.84 -11.52
CA ALA A 439 -36.48 11.57 -10.90
C ALA A 439 -36.56 12.18 -9.50
N HIS A 440 -37.51 13.11 -9.35
CA HIS A 440 -37.98 13.76 -8.12
C HIS A 440 -38.77 12.79 -7.20
N HIS A 441 -38.75 13.04 -5.89
CA HIS A 441 -39.91 13.35 -5.00
C HIS A 441 -39.44 13.29 -3.54
N GLY A 442 -39.42 14.41 -2.80
CA GLY A 442 -40.52 14.95 -1.96
C GLY A 442 -40.12 14.75 -0.48
N THR A 443 -40.31 15.62 0.50
CA THR A 443 -41.18 16.78 0.77
C THR A 443 -40.59 17.55 1.98
N GLY A 444 -41.04 18.79 2.24
CA GLY A 444 -40.79 19.47 3.52
C GLY A 444 -40.55 20.98 3.44
N GLU A 445 -41.64 21.75 3.28
CA GLU A 445 -41.69 23.22 3.27
C GLU A 445 -41.16 23.89 4.57
N LYS A 446 -40.59 25.10 4.44
CA LYS A 446 -41.12 26.30 5.12
C LYS A 446 -40.59 27.60 4.48
N GLN A 447 -41.51 28.57 4.45
CA GLN A 447 -41.56 29.80 3.68
C GLN A 447 -40.60 30.91 4.15
N GLY A 448 -40.24 31.81 3.22
CA GLY A 448 -39.61 33.11 3.49
C GLY A 448 -39.27 33.84 2.19
N THR A 449 -40.14 34.76 1.78
CA THR A 449 -40.21 35.45 0.48
C THR A 449 -39.27 36.67 0.33
N LEU A 450 -39.00 37.02 -0.95
CA LEU A 450 -38.54 38.29 -1.56
C LEU A 450 -37.02 38.48 -1.85
N GLY A 451 -36.66 38.44 -3.14
CA GLY A 451 -35.41 38.98 -3.72
C GLY A 451 -35.57 40.46 -4.18
N PRO A 452 -34.74 41.01 -5.10
CA PRO A 452 -33.64 40.38 -5.86
C PRO A 452 -32.29 41.18 -5.87
N GLY A 453 -31.22 40.49 -6.27
CA GLY A 453 -30.16 41.03 -7.15
C GLY A 453 -29.08 41.95 -6.56
N GLY A 454 -27.85 41.43 -6.42
CA GLY A 454 -26.64 42.25 -6.26
C GLY A 454 -25.48 41.46 -5.64
N GLY A 455 -24.53 41.03 -6.46
CA GLY A 455 -23.50 40.04 -6.11
C GLY A 455 -22.62 40.36 -4.90
N SER A 456 -22.50 39.38 -4.00
CA SER A 456 -21.52 39.39 -2.91
C SER A 456 -20.42 38.38 -3.18
N ARG A 457 -19.21 38.90 -3.41
CA ARG A 457 -17.94 38.18 -3.29
C ARG A 457 -17.87 37.53 -1.90
N ARG A 458 -18.06 36.21 -1.81
CA ARG A 458 -17.75 35.48 -0.57
C ARG A 458 -16.23 35.28 -0.48
N ARG A 459 -15.66 36.01 0.47
CA ARG A 459 -14.35 35.79 1.07
C ARG A 459 -14.25 34.32 1.51
N VAL A 460 -13.22 33.63 1.03
CA VAL A 460 -12.70 32.44 1.70
C VAL A 460 -12.04 32.91 2.98
N ILE A 461 -12.58 32.49 4.11
CA ILE A 461 -12.00 32.71 5.43
C ILE A 461 -10.77 31.80 5.50
N GLY A 462 -9.59 32.38 5.27
CA GLY A 462 -8.32 31.74 5.59
C GLY A 462 -8.15 31.74 7.10
N GLN A 463 -8.19 30.55 7.72
CA GLN A 463 -7.69 30.40 9.09
C GLN A 463 -6.16 30.33 9.05
N HIS A 464 -5.55 31.41 9.51
CA HIS A 464 -4.15 31.48 9.89
C HIS A 464 -3.86 30.54 11.07
N TRP A 465 -2.89 29.64 10.92
CA TRP A 465 -2.14 29.11 12.04
C TRP A 465 -0.75 29.75 12.01
N SER A 466 -0.58 30.76 12.85
CA SER A 466 0.70 31.39 13.16
C SER A 466 1.42 30.56 14.23
N LEU A 467 2.64 30.13 13.97
CA LEU A 467 3.56 29.71 15.03
C LEU A 467 4.76 30.67 15.00
N ALA A 468 4.76 31.60 15.96
CA ALA A 468 5.95 32.31 16.41
C ALA A 468 6.75 31.39 17.36
N PRO A 469 8.09 31.55 17.46
CA PRO A 469 8.97 30.59 18.10
C PRO A 469 8.96 30.79 19.62
N VAL A 470 8.73 29.73 20.37
CA VAL A 470 8.95 29.70 21.82
C VAL A 470 9.81 28.49 22.16
N GLY A 471 10.97 28.79 22.75
CA GLY A 471 11.55 28.03 23.84
C GLY A 471 12.04 26.62 23.51
N ALA A 472 13.35 26.51 23.29
CA ALA A 472 14.07 25.28 23.50
C ALA A 472 13.90 24.81 24.96
N GLU A 473 13.20 23.69 25.17
CA GLU A 473 13.45 22.81 26.30
C GLU A 473 13.72 21.40 25.79
N LYS A 474 14.92 20.93 26.11
CA LYS A 474 15.43 19.59 25.83
C LYS A 474 14.59 18.58 26.62
N LEU A 475 13.97 17.63 25.93
CA LEU A 475 13.64 16.32 26.50
C LEU A 475 14.37 15.24 25.70
N PRO A 476 15.19 14.37 26.34
CA PRO A 476 15.97 13.38 25.65
C PRO A 476 15.09 12.17 25.35
N ILE A 477 14.72 11.96 24.09
CA ILE A 477 14.23 10.65 23.63
C ILE A 477 15.46 9.88 23.13
N SER A 478 15.95 8.98 23.99
CA SER A 478 17.00 8.03 23.67
C SER A 478 16.53 7.10 22.53
N ARG A 479 17.40 6.91 21.54
CA ARG A 479 17.19 6.07 20.35
C ARG A 479 17.37 4.57 20.66
N GLN A 480 16.66 4.03 21.65
CA GLN A 480 16.88 2.64 22.08
C GLN A 480 15.60 1.85 22.40
N ALA A 481 14.56 2.00 21.57
CA ALA A 481 13.35 1.19 21.69
C ALA A 481 12.78 0.79 20.32
N PHE A 482 13.63 0.19 19.48
CA PHE A 482 13.17 -0.50 18.27
C PHE A 482 13.92 -1.81 17.98
N TRP A 483 14.86 -2.21 18.85
CA TRP A 483 15.65 -3.44 18.72
C TRP A 483 16.04 -4.06 20.07
N ASP A 484 15.14 -4.06 21.05
CA ASP A 484 15.22 -4.96 22.21
C ASP A 484 13.82 -5.55 22.50
#